data_AF-A0A6J5ZC16-F1
#
_entry.id   AF-A0A6J5ZC16-F1
#
_cell.length_a   1.000
_cell.length_b   1.000
_cell.length_c   1.000
_cell.angle_alpha   90.00
_cell.angle_beta   90.00
_cell.angle_gamma   90.00
#
_symmetry.space_group_name_H-M   'P 1'
#
loop_
_entity.id
_entity.type
_entity.pdbx_description
1 polymer ?
#
loop_
_entity_poly.entity_id
_entity_poly.type
_entity_poly.pdbx_seq_one_letter_code
_entity_poly.pdbx_strand_id
1 'polypeptide(L)'
;MGDKDVLGALTELEKVMDSAIVTTNTSHRAMKLSDLEATAVKVFGADRVFSADSLDAAIEKAIKDSIRPLSEDTIGILITGSVVTVGEARTLVRRRFAKEEAR
;
A
#
# COMPACT_ATOMS: atom_id res chain seq x y z
N MET A 1 15.48 7.55 1.36
CA MET A 1 14.25 7.99 0.69
C MET A 1 13.39 8.85 1.60
N GLY A 2 13.88 9.30 2.77
CA GLY A 2 13.25 10.37 3.56
C GLY A 2 13.34 11.78 2.94
N ASP A 3 13.69 11.86 1.65
CA ASP A 3 13.90 13.09 0.87
C ASP A 3 12.81 13.26 -0.20
N LYS A 4 11.75 12.43 -0.14
CA LYS A 4 10.58 12.55 -0.99
C LYS A 4 9.56 13.40 -0.26
N ASP A 5 8.88 14.27 -1.02
CA ASP A 5 7.69 14.97 -0.55
C ASP A 5 6.53 13.97 -0.37
N VAL A 6 6.60 13.21 0.72
CA VAL A 6 5.61 12.20 1.10
C VAL A 6 4.27 12.87 1.36
N LEU A 7 4.28 14.06 1.96
CA LEU A 7 3.07 14.82 2.24
C LEU A 7 2.36 15.24 0.95
N GLY A 8 3.09 15.82 0.00
CA GLY A 8 2.54 16.19 -1.31
C GLY A 8 2.00 14.99 -2.07
N ALA A 9 2.74 13.88 -2.08
CA ALA A 9 2.29 12.64 -2.70
C ALA A 9 0.99 12.09 -2.07
N LEU A 10 0.91 12.05 -0.74
CA LEU A 10 -0.30 11.61 -0.03
C LEU A 10 -1.47 12.55 -0.27
N THR A 11 -1.23 13.86 -0.36
CA THR A 11 -2.27 14.88 -0.61
C THR A 11 -2.91 14.72 -1.98
N GLU A 12 -2.13 14.36 -3.00
CA GLU A 12 -2.70 14.07 -4.33
C GLU A 12 -3.43 12.73 -4.37
N LEU A 13 -2.92 11.72 -3.66
CA LEU A 13 -3.57 10.40 -3.59
C LEU A 13 -4.90 10.44 -2.82
N GLU A 14 -5.02 11.28 -1.80
CA GLU A 14 -6.24 11.41 -1.00
C GLU A 14 -7.47 11.79 -1.83
N LYS A 15 -7.28 12.57 -2.90
CA LYS A 15 -8.36 13.01 -3.79
C LYS A 15 -9.02 11.88 -4.59
N VAL A 16 -8.34 10.73 -4.70
CA VAL A 16 -8.75 9.62 -5.58
C VAL A 16 -8.81 8.27 -4.88
N MET A 17 -8.25 8.13 -3.67
CA MET A 17 -8.19 6.88 -2.92
C MET A 17 -9.13 6.94 -1.71
N ASP A 18 -9.93 5.89 -1.51
CA ASP A 18 -10.83 5.78 -0.36
C ASP A 18 -10.08 5.52 0.96
N SER A 19 -9.00 4.75 0.91
CA SER A 19 -8.20 4.37 2.08
C SER A 19 -6.74 4.12 1.71
N ALA A 20 -5.86 4.16 2.70
CA ALA A 20 -4.43 3.96 2.51
C ALA A 20 -3.88 2.92 3.51
N ILE A 21 -3.07 1.99 2.99
CA ILE A 21 -2.28 1.07 3.81
C ILE A 21 -0.81 1.48 3.68
N VAL A 22 -0.21 1.94 4.78
CA VAL A 22 1.20 2.30 4.84
C VAL A 22 2.04 1.11 5.29
N THR A 23 3.23 0.96 4.70
CA THR A 23 4.15 -0.12 5.02
C THR A 23 5.59 0.30 4.80
N THR A 24 6.53 -0.48 5.34
CA THR A 24 7.97 -0.31 5.13
C THR A 24 8.50 -1.38 4.21
N ASN A 25 9.41 -1.00 3.32
CA ASN A 25 10.14 -1.93 2.47
C ASN A 25 11.49 -2.31 3.10
N THR A 26 12.20 -3.27 2.53
CA THR A 26 13.46 -3.82 3.06
C THR A 26 14.66 -2.86 2.99
N SER A 27 14.48 -1.64 2.49
CA SER A 27 15.57 -0.68 2.30
C SER A 27 15.97 0.00 3.60
N HIS A 28 17.28 0.04 3.89
CA HIS A 28 17.85 0.81 5.02
C HIS A 28 17.52 2.32 4.94
N ARG A 29 17.10 2.82 3.76
CA ARG A 29 16.72 4.21 3.52
C ARG A 29 15.21 4.47 3.65
N ALA A 30 14.44 3.50 4.15
CA ALA A 30 13.00 3.63 4.39
C ALA A 30 12.71 4.60 5.56
N MET A 31 11.63 5.36 5.42
CA MET A 31 11.06 6.11 6.54
C MET A 31 10.50 5.12 7.56
N LYS A 32 10.54 5.45 8.85
CA LYS A 32 9.92 4.62 9.88
C LYS A 32 8.43 4.51 9.64
N LEU A 33 7.86 3.33 9.89
CA LEU A 33 6.42 3.09 9.69
C LEU A 33 5.56 4.10 10.46
N SER A 34 5.92 4.37 11.72
CA SER A 34 5.24 5.33 12.59
C SER A 34 5.18 6.75 12.01
N ASP A 35 6.26 7.18 11.35
CA ASP A 35 6.37 8.54 10.82
C ASP A 35 5.54 8.68 9.53
N LEU A 36 5.56 7.63 8.70
CA LEU A 36 4.73 7.54 7.51
C LEU A 36 3.24 7.45 7.86
N GLU A 37 2.89 6.64 8.86
CA GLU A 37 1.52 6.52 9.38
C GLU A 37 1.02 7.85 9.94
N ALA A 38 1.81 8.52 10.80
CA ALA A 38 1.43 9.82 11.33
C ALA A 38 1.22 10.87 10.23
N THR A 39 1.99 10.80 9.14
CA THR A 39 1.81 11.68 7.98
C THR A 39 0.55 11.32 7.19
N ALA A 40 0.31 10.04 6.93
CA ALA A 40 -0.89 9.56 6.24
C ALA A 40 -2.16 9.89 7.01
N VAL A 41 -2.17 9.70 8.34
CA VAL A 41 -3.31 10.03 9.21
C VAL A 41 -3.66 11.51 9.14
N LYS A 42 -2.67 12.40 9.03
CA LYS A 42 -2.92 13.84 8.88
C LYS A 42 -3.61 14.20 7.56
N VAL A 43 -3.41 13.40 6.51
CA VAL A 43 -3.96 13.65 5.17
C VAL A 43 -5.29 12.94 4.98
N PHE A 44 -5.33 11.62 5.22
CA PHE A 44 -6.48 10.77 4.98
C PHE A 44 -7.45 10.71 6.17
N GLY A 45 -7.00 10.95 7.39
CA GLY A 45 -7.77 10.69 8.61
C GLY A 45 -7.45 9.32 9.23
N ALA A 46 -7.61 9.21 10.55
CA ALA A 46 -7.25 8.00 11.31
C ALA A 46 -8.14 6.79 11.01
N ASP A 47 -9.34 7.03 10.48
CA ASP A 47 -10.33 6.03 10.12
C ASP A 47 -10.05 5.35 8.77
N ARG A 48 -9.25 6.00 7.90
CA ARG A 48 -8.96 5.53 6.54
C ARG A 48 -7.50 5.08 6.35
N VAL A 49 -6.70 5.10 7.41
CA VAL A 49 -5.28 4.74 7.37
C VAL A 49 -5.03 3.50 8.18
N PHE A 50 -4.31 2.56 7.58
CA PHE A 50 -3.89 1.33 8.24
C PHE A 50 -2.39 1.13 8.05
N SER A 51 -1.74 0.51 9.03
CA SER A 51 -0.33 0.14 8.96
C SER A 51 -0.14 -1.37 8.84
N ALA A 52 0.94 -1.77 8.16
CA ALA A 52 1.39 -3.16 8.11
C ALA A 52 2.92 -3.22 8.11
N ASP A 53 3.48 -4.15 8.90
CA ASP A 53 4.93 -4.25 9.14
C ASP A 53 5.73 -4.73 7.92
N SER A 54 5.06 -5.33 6.94
CA SER A 54 5.69 -5.79 5.70
C SER A 54 4.78 -5.59 4.49
N LEU A 55 5.41 -5.51 3.32
CA LEU A 55 4.70 -5.40 2.04
C LEU A 55 3.77 -6.59 1.78
N ASP A 56 4.15 -7.79 2.19
CA ASP A 56 3.30 -8.99 2.04
C ASP A 56 2.04 -8.88 2.90
N ALA A 57 2.20 -8.48 4.18
CA ALA A 57 1.08 -8.23 5.08
C ALA A 57 0.17 -7.09 4.58
N ALA A 58 0.74 -6.04 4.01
CA ALA A 58 0.00 -4.94 3.42
C ALA A 58 -0.87 -5.40 2.23
N ILE A 59 -0.29 -6.20 1.33
CA ILE A 59 -1.00 -6.76 0.17
C ILE A 59 -2.12 -7.69 0.63
N GLU A 60 -1.85 -8.58 1.59
CA GLU A 60 -2.87 -9.48 2.12
C GLU A 60 -4.03 -8.74 2.78
N LYS A 61 -3.73 -7.69 3.55
CA LYS A 61 -4.76 -6.83 4.13
C LYS A 61 -5.59 -6.14 3.06
N ALA A 62 -4.95 -5.55 2.05
CA ALA A 62 -5.64 -4.90 0.93
C ALA A 62 -6.60 -5.87 0.21
N ILE A 63 -6.18 -7.11 -0.02
CA ILE A 63 -7.02 -8.14 -0.64
C ILE A 63 -8.21 -8.48 0.26
N LYS A 64 -8.00 -8.67 1.57
CA LYS A 64 -9.10 -8.94 2.51
C LYS A 64 -10.11 -7.80 2.54
N ASP A 65 -9.63 -6.56 2.60
CA ASP A 65 -10.47 -5.36 2.66
C ASP A 65 -11.20 -5.09 1.32
N SER A 66 -10.67 -5.60 0.21
CA SER A 66 -11.32 -5.56 -1.10
C SER A 66 -12.48 -6.55 -1.26
N ILE A 67 -12.55 -7.58 -0.42
CA ILE A 67 -13.65 -8.56 -0.46
C ILE A 67 -14.79 -8.01 0.38
N ARG A 68 -15.79 -7.41 -0.28
CA ARG A 68 -17.00 -6.88 0.35
C ARG A 68 -18.22 -7.69 -0.14
N PRO A 69 -18.63 -8.76 0.57
CA PRO A 69 -19.67 -9.69 0.09
C PRO A 69 -21.05 -9.06 -0.14
N LEU A 70 -21.30 -7.90 0.46
CA LEU A 70 -22.56 -7.17 0.42
C LEU A 70 -22.51 -5.94 -0.51
N SER A 71 -21.41 -5.73 -1.22
CA SER A 71 -21.27 -4.64 -2.19
C SER A 71 -20.96 -5.20 -3.59
N GLU A 72 -21.54 -4.58 -4.62
CA GLU A 72 -21.20 -4.83 -6.02
C GLU A 72 -20.03 -3.95 -6.51
N ASP A 73 -19.44 -3.16 -5.62
CA ASP A 73 -18.35 -2.25 -5.97
C ASP A 73 -17.10 -3.01 -6.42
N THR A 74 -16.53 -2.58 -7.54
CA THR A 74 -15.21 -3.06 -7.97
C THR A 74 -14.12 -2.27 -7.26
N ILE A 75 -13.35 -2.95 -6.39
CA ILE A 75 -12.25 -2.33 -5.65
C ILE A 75 -10.93 -2.54 -6.39
N GLY A 76 -10.23 -1.43 -6.66
CA GLY A 76 -8.87 -1.44 -7.19
C GLY A 76 -7.83 -1.28 -6.07
N ILE A 77 -6.73 -2.04 -6.13
CA ILE A 77 -5.60 -1.90 -5.21
C ILE A 77 -4.43 -1.26 -5.97
N LEU A 78 -4.00 -0.07 -5.53
CA LEU A 78 -2.84 0.65 -6.09
C LEU A 78 -1.64 0.54 -5.15
N ILE A 79 -0.53 -0.03 -5.64
CA ILE A 79 0.74 -0.11 -4.90
C ILE A 79 1.71 0.93 -5.46
N THR A 80 2.15 1.89 -4.64
CA THR A 80 2.97 3.03 -5.08
C THR A 80 3.96 3.51 -3.99
N GLY A 81 4.60 4.66 -4.19
CA GLY A 81 5.46 5.37 -3.23
C GLY A 81 6.97 5.19 -3.47
N SER A 82 7.40 4.01 -3.94
CA SER A 82 8.80 3.73 -4.24
C SER A 82 8.97 2.70 -5.35
N VAL A 83 9.97 2.92 -6.20
CA VAL A 83 10.39 1.95 -7.22
C VAL A 83 10.80 0.60 -6.59
N VAL A 84 11.36 0.63 -5.39
CA VAL A 84 11.72 -0.59 -4.66
C VAL A 84 10.46 -1.34 -4.21
N THR A 85 9.52 -0.62 -3.59
CA THR A 85 8.23 -1.19 -3.17
C THR A 85 7.47 -1.79 -4.35
N VAL A 86 7.41 -1.08 -5.48
CA VAL A 86 6.74 -1.58 -6.69
C VAL A 86 7.46 -2.81 -7.26
N GLY A 87 8.80 -2.82 -7.25
CA GLY A 87 9.59 -3.98 -7.70
C GLY A 87 9.39 -5.23 -6.84
N GLU A 88 9.39 -5.06 -5.51
CA GLU A 88 9.08 -6.13 -4.55
C GLU A 88 7.63 -6.61 -4.71
N ALA A 89 6.67 -5.69 -4.78
CA ALA A 89 5.26 -6.00 -4.97
C ALA A 89 5.01 -6.80 -6.25
N ARG A 90 5.64 -6.40 -7.36
CA ARG A 90 5.54 -7.12 -8.63
C ARG A 90 5.97 -8.58 -8.48
N THR A 91 7.05 -8.84 -7.73
CA THR A 91 7.55 -10.19 -7.49
C THR A 91 6.58 -11.00 -6.63
N LEU A 92 6.07 -10.41 -5.54
CA LEU A 92 5.09 -11.04 -4.64
C LEU A 92 3.77 -11.36 -5.33
N VAL A 93 3.20 -10.38 -6.04
CA VAL A 93 1.95 -10.53 -6.80
C VAL A 93 2.11 -11.59 -7.89
N ARG A 94 3.22 -11.57 -8.65
CA ARG A 94 3.48 -12.63 -9.64
C ARG A 94 3.61 -13.99 -8.97
N ARG A 95 4.31 -14.13 -7.85
CA ARG A 95 4.42 -15.42 -7.16
C ARG A 95 3.06 -15.93 -6.67
N ARG A 96 2.18 -15.04 -6.22
CA ARG A 96 0.88 -15.39 -5.62
C ARG A 96 -0.22 -15.66 -6.65
N PHE A 97 -0.16 -15.00 -7.80
CA PHE A 97 -1.24 -15.01 -8.80
C PHE A 97 -0.81 -15.38 -10.22
N ALA A 98 0.49 -15.57 -10.49
CA ALA A 98 0.86 -16.27 -11.71
C ALA A 98 0.25 -17.67 -11.62
N LYS A 99 -0.74 -17.93 -12.47
CA LYS A 99 -1.07 -19.28 -12.86
C LYS A 99 0.24 -19.95 -13.29
N GLU A 100 0.43 -21.21 -12.92
CA GLU A 100 1.36 -22.07 -13.64
C GLU A 100 1.00 -21.96 -15.14
N GLU A 101 1.75 -21.14 -15.88
CA GLU A 101 1.87 -21.35 -17.31
C GLU A 101 2.90 -22.48 -17.46
N ALA A 102 2.41 -23.63 -17.96
CA ALA A 102 3.10 -24.89 -18.20
C ALA A 102 3.32 -25.75 -16.92
N ARG A 103 2.66 -26.90 -16.75
CA ARG A 103 2.53 -28.02 -17.69
C ARG A 103 1.39 -28.97 -17.29
#